data_AF-A0A6H5JSP5-F1
#
_entry.id   AF-A0A6H5JSP5-F1
#
_cell.length_a   1.000
_cell.length_b   1.000
_cell.length_c   1.000
_cell.angle_alpha   90.00
_cell.angle_beta   90.00
_cell.angle_gamma   90.00
#
_symmetry.space_group_name_H-M   'P 1'
#
loop_
_entity.id
_entity.type
_entity.pdbx_description
1 polymer ?
#
loop_
_entity_poly.entity_id
_entity_poly.type
_entity_poly.pdbx_seq_one_letter_code
_entity_poly.pdbx_strand_id
1 'polypeptide(L)'
;MQGKPYLVLVQHEKITEEVETPTSEIAAFRCERKLPCGHRCPSVCGEDCPGSEFCRECARVDTPAMTQVVDMLEFTTLKDHDPSIDPIIVLGCGHAYTLTTLDGLLGLESACAKDEKSGRWVAPLPLESDCSKLKLCPDCRAPVSGVSRYNRVTNKAKARRWCRSF
;
A
#
# COMPACT_ATOMS: atom_id res chain seq x y z
N MET A 1 -5.62 68.50 -11.67
CA MET A 1 -6.22 67.45 -12.52
C MET A 1 -6.28 66.19 -11.69
N GLN A 2 -7.49 65.85 -11.22
CA GLN A 2 -7.78 64.79 -10.27
C GLN A 2 -7.85 63.43 -10.99
N GLY A 3 -7.51 62.36 -10.27
CA GLY A 3 -7.16 61.05 -10.83
C GLY A 3 -8.29 60.18 -11.37
N LYS A 4 -7.87 59.07 -11.99
CA LYS A 4 -8.63 57.82 -12.12
C LYS A 4 -7.63 56.64 -12.10
N PRO A 5 -7.80 55.65 -11.21
CA PRO A 5 -7.09 54.38 -11.31
C PRO A 5 -7.77 53.49 -12.37
N TYR A 6 -6.99 52.87 -13.25
CA TYR A 6 -7.49 51.82 -14.14
C TYR A 6 -7.37 50.46 -13.45
N LEU A 7 -8.51 49.79 -13.27
CA LEU A 7 -8.63 48.37 -12.96
C LEU A 7 -8.61 47.59 -14.28
N VAL A 8 -7.67 46.66 -14.48
CA VAL A 8 -7.91 45.50 -15.36
C VAL A 8 -7.13 44.27 -14.87
N LEU A 9 -7.89 43.39 -14.21
CA LEU A 9 -7.91 41.91 -14.31
C LEU A 9 -6.60 41.14 -14.13
N VAL A 10 -6.42 40.59 -12.93
CA VAL A 10 -5.60 39.40 -12.69
C VAL A 10 -6.30 38.23 -13.40
N GLN A 11 -5.73 37.75 -14.51
CA GLN A 11 -6.17 36.49 -15.10
C GLN A 11 -5.76 35.36 -14.15
N HIS A 12 -6.75 34.77 -13.47
CA HIS A 12 -6.59 33.48 -12.82
C HIS A 12 -6.37 32.44 -13.92
N GLU A 13 -5.12 32.02 -14.12
CA GLU A 13 -4.82 30.82 -14.87
C GLU A 13 -5.35 29.62 -14.07
N LYS A 14 -6.48 29.07 -14.55
CA LYS A 14 -6.91 27.73 -14.21
C LYS A 14 -5.87 26.78 -14.78
N ILE A 15 -4.94 26.35 -13.94
CA ILE A 15 -4.20 25.12 -14.18
C ILE A 15 -5.20 23.99 -13.91
N THR A 16 -5.98 23.64 -14.93
CA THR A 16 -6.60 22.32 -14.99
C THR A 16 -5.48 21.37 -15.35
N GLU A 17 -4.77 20.87 -14.33
CA GLU A 17 -3.98 19.66 -14.49
C GLU A 17 -4.96 18.54 -14.85
N GLU A 18 -4.96 18.18 -16.14
CA GLU A 18 -5.46 16.91 -16.60
C GLU A 18 -4.67 15.84 -15.85
N VAL A 19 -5.31 15.19 -14.88
CA VAL A 19 -4.75 14.00 -14.23
C VAL A 19 -4.80 12.90 -15.28
N GLU A 20 -3.77 12.85 -16.14
CA GLU A 20 -3.45 11.70 -16.95
C GLU A 20 -3.33 10.51 -15.99
N THR A 21 -4.32 9.61 -16.04
CA THR A 21 -4.28 8.36 -15.27
C THR A 21 -3.03 7.58 -15.69
N PRO A 22 -2.04 7.36 -14.81
CA PRO A 22 -0.85 6.67 -15.25
C PRO A 22 -1.21 5.19 -15.36
N THR A 23 -1.00 4.68 -16.56
CA THR A 23 -0.98 3.26 -16.88
C THR A 23 -0.20 2.49 -15.80
N SER A 24 -0.84 1.53 -15.14
CA SER A 24 -0.23 0.52 -14.24
C SER A 24 0.38 0.99 -12.90
N GLU A 25 -0.14 2.03 -12.25
CA GLU A 25 0.33 2.39 -10.90
C GLU A 25 0.12 1.24 -9.89
N ILE A 26 1.20 0.85 -9.23
CA ILE A 26 1.19 -0.14 -8.14
C ILE A 26 0.57 0.53 -6.91
N ALA A 27 -0.62 0.05 -6.51
CA ALA A 27 -1.43 0.42 -5.34
C ALA A 27 -0.68 1.12 -4.18
N ALA A 28 -0.49 2.45 -4.23
CA ALA A 28 0.37 3.18 -3.28
C ALA A 28 -0.38 4.12 -2.31
N PHE A 29 -1.68 4.36 -2.52
CA PHE A 29 -2.46 5.33 -1.74
C PHE A 29 -3.51 4.66 -0.88
N ARG A 30 -3.79 5.26 0.29
CA ARG A 30 -4.91 4.84 1.15
C ARG A 30 -6.22 4.90 0.37
N CYS A 31 -6.93 3.80 0.36
CA CYS A 31 -8.22 3.65 -0.29
C CYS A 31 -9.23 4.71 0.22
N GLU A 32 -10.00 5.28 -0.69
CA GLU A 32 -11.05 6.26 -0.38
C GLU A 32 -12.42 5.61 -0.15
N ARG A 33 -12.55 4.31 -0.43
CA ARG A 33 -13.78 3.56 -0.14
C ARG A 33 -14.07 3.57 1.35
N LYS A 34 -15.36 3.55 1.67
CA LYS A 34 -15.85 3.40 3.04
C LYS A 34 -16.08 1.93 3.35
N LEU A 35 -15.71 1.53 4.56
CA LEU A 35 -16.09 0.24 5.13
C LEU A 35 -17.61 0.21 5.38
N PRO A 36 -18.22 -0.97 5.65
CA PRO A 36 -19.63 -1.06 6.01
C PRO A 36 -20.04 -0.19 7.21
N CYS A 37 -19.12 0.09 8.12
CA CYS A 37 -19.34 1.00 9.25
C CYS A 37 -19.34 2.50 8.89
N GLY A 38 -19.07 2.86 7.62
CA GLY A 38 -19.09 4.24 7.13
C GLY A 38 -17.75 4.99 7.21
N HIS A 39 -16.75 4.44 7.90
CA HIS A 39 -15.42 5.04 8.02
C HIS A 39 -14.51 4.69 6.84
N ARG A 40 -13.48 5.52 6.60
CA ARG A 40 -12.55 5.35 5.48
C ARG A 40 -11.73 4.07 5.66
N CYS A 41 -11.65 3.27 4.61
CA CYS A 41 -10.83 2.06 4.56
C CYS A 41 -9.39 2.34 5.02
N PRO A 42 -8.82 1.54 5.95
CA PRO A 42 -7.44 1.71 6.39
C PRO A 42 -6.42 1.15 5.38
N SER A 43 -6.88 0.40 4.37
CA SER A 43 -6.03 -0.30 3.41
C SER A 43 -5.71 0.56 2.17
N VAL A 44 -4.87 0.03 1.28
CA VAL A 44 -4.51 0.65 0.00
C VAL A 44 -5.58 0.46 -1.07
N CYS A 45 -5.68 1.40 -2.01
CA CYS A 45 -6.55 1.27 -3.18
C CYS A 45 -6.04 0.16 -4.11
N GLY A 46 -6.93 -0.61 -4.73
CA GLY A 46 -6.56 -1.75 -5.59
C GLY A 46 -6.46 -3.09 -4.86
N GLU A 47 -6.49 -3.11 -3.53
CA GLU A 47 -6.65 -4.32 -2.72
C GLU A 47 -8.09 -4.45 -2.19
N ASP A 48 -8.43 -5.64 -1.70
CA ASP A 48 -9.69 -5.85 -1.02
C ASP A 48 -9.74 -5.03 0.28
N CYS A 49 -10.87 -4.35 0.48
CA CYS A 49 -11.07 -3.60 1.72
C CYS A 49 -11.27 -4.61 2.87
N PRO A 50 -10.55 -4.46 3.98
CA PRO A 50 -10.71 -5.36 5.12
C PRO A 50 -12.06 -5.15 5.80
N GLY A 51 -12.44 -6.05 6.70
CA GLY A 51 -13.66 -5.92 7.48
C GLY A 51 -13.61 -4.80 8.51
N SER A 52 -14.74 -4.57 9.20
CA SER A 52 -14.86 -3.49 10.20
C SER A 52 -14.05 -3.72 11.46
N GLU A 53 -13.52 -4.93 11.67
CA GLU A 53 -12.55 -5.27 12.72
C GLU A 53 -11.21 -4.54 12.58
N PHE A 54 -10.87 -4.07 11.38
CA PHE A 54 -9.69 -3.23 11.12
C PHE A 54 -10.01 -1.73 11.18
N CYS A 55 -11.27 -1.35 11.44
CA CYS A 55 -11.66 0.05 11.57
C CYS A 55 -11.21 0.61 12.92
N ARG A 56 -10.23 1.52 12.93
CA ARG A 56 -9.75 2.18 14.15
C ARG A 56 -10.83 2.97 14.92
N GLU A 57 -11.87 3.42 14.23
CA GLU A 57 -12.93 4.23 14.82
C GLU A 57 -14.02 3.36 15.48
N CYS A 58 -14.24 2.14 14.98
CA CYS A 58 -15.32 1.26 15.47
C CYS A 58 -14.84 0.06 16.26
N ALA A 59 -13.68 -0.50 15.91
CA ALA A 59 -13.22 -1.74 16.51
C ALA A 59 -12.86 -1.52 17.97
N ARG A 60 -13.14 -2.53 18.79
CA ARG A 60 -12.73 -2.50 20.20
C ARG A 60 -11.21 -2.58 20.25
N VAL A 61 -10.63 -1.74 21.10
CA VAL A 61 -9.17 -1.58 21.24
C VAL A 61 -8.43 -2.85 21.67
N ASP A 62 -9.14 -3.82 22.23
CA ASP A 62 -8.65 -5.11 22.72
C ASP A 62 -8.85 -6.26 21.72
N THR A 63 -9.36 -5.98 20.52
CA THR A 63 -9.48 -7.00 19.48
C THR A 63 -8.11 -7.43 18.94
N PRO A 64 -7.96 -8.69 18.47
CA PRO A 64 -6.69 -9.17 17.91
C PRO A 64 -6.13 -8.27 16.81
N ALA A 65 -6.99 -7.76 15.92
CA ALA A 65 -6.58 -6.83 14.86
C ALA A 65 -6.02 -5.52 15.42
N MET A 66 -6.65 -4.95 16.46
CA MET A 66 -6.21 -3.68 17.05
C MET A 66 -4.93 -3.81 17.87
N THR A 67 -4.73 -4.96 18.53
CA THR A 67 -3.54 -5.22 19.36
C THR A 67 -2.35 -5.80 18.59
N GLN A 68 -2.53 -6.20 17.33
CA GLN A 68 -1.45 -6.72 16.50
C GLN A 68 -0.42 -5.61 16.22
N VAL A 69 0.87 -5.94 16.31
CA VAL A 69 1.95 -5.08 15.78
C VAL A 69 1.84 -5.07 14.26
N VAL A 70 1.58 -3.90 13.68
CA VAL A 70 1.41 -3.71 12.23
C VAL A 70 2.61 -3.01 11.61
N ASP A 71 3.27 -2.13 12.37
CA ASP A 71 4.53 -1.52 11.96
C ASP A 71 5.68 -2.23 12.67
N MET A 72 6.52 -2.91 11.92
CA MET A 72 7.66 -3.66 12.48
C MET A 72 8.93 -2.80 12.60
N LEU A 73 8.94 -1.59 12.03
CA LEU A 73 10.04 -0.64 12.17
C LEU A 73 9.87 0.16 13.46
N GLU A 74 8.66 0.64 13.72
CA GLU A 74 8.33 1.45 14.91
C GLU A 74 7.74 0.60 16.05
N PHE A 75 7.45 -0.68 15.81
CA PHE A 75 6.80 -1.59 16.76
C PHE A 75 5.44 -1.08 17.27
N THR A 76 4.67 -0.43 16.40
CA THR A 76 3.34 0.11 16.75
C THR A 76 2.23 -0.88 16.40
N THR A 77 1.19 -0.87 17.24
CA THR A 77 -0.01 -1.68 17.01
C THR A 77 -0.99 -0.97 16.08
N LEU A 78 -1.96 -1.66 15.50
CA LEU A 78 -2.97 -1.00 14.65
C LEU A 78 -3.77 0.08 15.40
N LYS A 79 -3.97 -0.10 16.71
CA LYS A 79 -4.59 0.90 17.57
C LYS A 79 -3.79 2.21 17.59
N ASP A 80 -2.47 2.10 17.68
CA ASP A 80 -1.55 3.23 17.89
C ASP A 80 -1.02 3.81 16.57
N HIS A 81 -1.12 3.07 15.47
CA HIS A 81 -0.71 3.48 14.13
C HIS A 81 -1.79 4.28 13.41
N ASP A 82 -1.41 5.28 12.60
CA ASP A 82 -2.35 6.02 11.73
C ASP A 82 -2.28 5.56 10.27
N PRO A 83 -3.32 4.85 9.75
CA PRO A 83 -3.38 4.43 8.36
C PRO A 83 -3.41 5.57 7.34
N SER A 84 -3.62 6.82 7.79
CA SER A 84 -3.50 8.01 6.93
C SER A 84 -2.05 8.32 6.56
N ILE A 85 -1.11 7.96 7.43
CA ILE A 85 0.33 8.16 7.24
C ILE A 85 0.88 7.00 6.41
N ASP A 86 0.62 5.77 6.86
CA ASP A 86 1.02 4.56 6.15
C ASP A 86 -0.15 3.55 6.18
N PRO A 87 -0.87 3.36 5.05
CA PRO A 87 -2.00 2.44 5.02
C PRO A 87 -1.56 1.00 5.30
N ILE A 88 -2.49 0.19 5.80
CA ILE A 88 -2.21 -1.22 6.08
C ILE A 88 -2.52 -2.11 4.87
N ILE A 89 -1.99 -3.32 4.85
CA ILE A 89 -2.42 -4.40 3.97
C ILE A 89 -2.74 -5.60 4.84
N VAL A 90 -3.90 -6.21 4.60
CA VAL A 90 -4.32 -7.45 5.27
C VAL A 90 -3.96 -8.64 4.37
N LEU A 91 -3.13 -9.54 4.87
CA LEU A 91 -2.75 -10.75 4.15
C LEU A 91 -3.92 -11.75 4.15
N GLY A 92 -3.91 -12.71 3.22
CA GLY A 92 -4.92 -13.78 3.16
C GLY A 92 -4.99 -14.68 4.41
N CYS A 93 -4.01 -14.61 5.30
CA CYS A 93 -4.03 -15.27 6.61
C CYS A 93 -4.71 -14.45 7.72
N GLY A 94 -5.11 -13.21 7.45
CA GLY A 94 -5.78 -12.31 8.39
C GLY A 94 -4.87 -11.32 9.12
N HIS A 95 -3.54 -11.49 9.10
CA HIS A 95 -2.63 -10.52 9.72
C HIS A 95 -2.46 -9.27 8.85
N ALA A 96 -2.37 -8.11 9.50
CA ALA A 96 -2.19 -6.83 8.83
C ALA A 96 -0.81 -6.23 9.10
N TYR A 97 -0.25 -5.50 8.15
CA TYR A 97 0.98 -4.74 8.36
C TYR A 97 0.92 -3.42 7.60
N THR A 98 1.75 -2.46 7.98
CA THR A 98 1.91 -1.22 7.21
C THR A 98 2.46 -1.51 5.81
N LEU A 99 2.12 -0.67 4.83
CA LEU A 99 2.58 -0.81 3.45
C LEU A 99 4.11 -0.83 3.40
N THR A 100 4.74 0.06 4.16
CA THR A 100 6.20 0.16 4.26
C THR A 100 6.82 -1.11 4.82
N THR A 101 6.23 -1.65 5.90
CA THR A 101 6.70 -2.91 6.52
C THR A 101 6.66 -4.06 5.50
N LEU A 102 5.55 -4.25 4.78
CA LEU A 102 5.44 -5.35 3.82
C LEU A 102 6.29 -5.15 2.57
N ASP A 103 6.42 -3.91 2.08
CA ASP A 103 7.31 -3.60 0.96
C ASP A 103 8.76 -4.02 1.25
N GLY A 104 9.24 -3.72 2.46
CA GLY A 104 10.56 -4.13 2.94
C GLY A 104 10.68 -5.63 3.14
N LEU A 105 9.75 -6.27 3.88
CA LEU A 105 9.80 -7.70 4.19
C LEU A 105 9.69 -8.58 2.93
N LEU A 106 8.87 -8.18 1.97
CA LEU A 106 8.66 -8.93 0.74
C LEU A 106 9.69 -8.59 -0.32
N GLY A 107 10.43 -7.49 -0.17
CA GLY A 107 11.47 -7.06 -1.10
C GLY A 107 10.87 -6.61 -2.42
N LEU A 108 9.86 -5.74 -2.37
CA LEU A 108 9.17 -5.23 -3.56
C LEU A 108 10.14 -4.57 -4.55
N GLU A 109 11.24 -4.00 -4.06
CA GLU A 109 12.33 -3.42 -4.86
C GLU A 109 13.01 -4.40 -5.81
N SER A 110 13.00 -5.69 -5.49
CA SER A 110 13.55 -6.72 -6.38
C SER A 110 12.64 -7.06 -7.56
N ALA A 111 11.40 -6.58 -7.55
CA ALA A 111 10.37 -6.95 -8.51
C ALA A 111 9.79 -5.76 -9.29
N CYS A 112 9.92 -4.55 -8.76
CA CYS A 112 9.37 -3.32 -9.33
C CYS A 112 10.42 -2.19 -9.26
N ALA A 113 10.42 -1.30 -10.25
CA ALA A 113 11.25 -0.11 -10.29
C ALA A 113 10.53 1.05 -9.60
N LYS A 114 11.30 1.92 -8.93
CA LYS A 114 10.82 3.20 -8.42
C LYS A 114 11.21 4.31 -9.39
N ASP A 115 10.33 5.29 -9.53
CA ASP A 115 10.67 6.56 -10.17
C ASP A 115 11.58 7.37 -9.23
N GLU A 116 12.71 7.85 -9.75
CA GLU A 116 13.72 8.54 -8.93
C GLU A 116 13.25 9.89 -8.40
N LYS A 117 12.27 10.53 -9.06
CA LYS A 117 11.77 11.85 -8.66
C LYS A 117 10.64 11.76 -7.64
N SER A 118 9.71 10.82 -7.84
CA SER A 118 8.51 10.68 -7.01
C SER A 118 8.63 9.58 -5.95
N GLY A 119 9.62 8.69 -6.07
CA GLY A 119 9.81 7.52 -5.20
C GLY A 119 8.74 6.45 -5.35
N ARG A 120 7.78 6.64 -6.27
CA ARG A 120 6.65 5.72 -6.49
C ARG A 120 7.08 4.53 -7.33
N TRP A 121 6.43 3.40 -7.10
CA TRP A 121 6.60 2.21 -7.91
C TRP A 121 5.93 2.40 -9.28
N VAL A 122 6.72 2.38 -10.35
CA VAL A 122 6.24 2.77 -11.69
C VAL A 122 6.19 1.62 -12.69
N ALA A 123 7.04 0.61 -12.54
CA ALA A 123 7.09 -0.46 -13.53
C ALA A 123 7.57 -1.78 -12.93
N PRO A 124 7.11 -2.93 -13.43
CA PRO A 124 7.73 -4.21 -13.12
C PRO A 124 9.16 -4.31 -13.66
N LEU A 125 10.09 -4.87 -12.87
CA LEU A 125 11.45 -5.23 -13.30
C LEU A 125 11.48 -6.58 -14.05
N PRO A 126 12.39 -6.79 -15.01
CA PRO A 126 12.57 -8.09 -15.67
C PRO A 126 12.67 -9.23 -14.66
N LEU A 127 11.99 -10.34 -14.94
CA LEU A 127 12.08 -11.53 -14.08
C LEU A 127 13.45 -12.19 -14.28
N GLU A 128 14.35 -11.99 -13.32
CA GLU A 128 15.59 -12.77 -13.28
C GLU A 128 15.27 -14.26 -13.06
N SER A 129 16.08 -15.14 -13.65
CA SER A 129 15.95 -16.61 -13.63
C SER A 129 16.12 -17.23 -12.24
N ASP A 130 16.46 -16.42 -11.24
CA ASP A 130 16.87 -16.90 -9.93
C ASP A 130 15.70 -17.31 -9.05
N CYS A 131 15.92 -18.44 -8.37
CA CYS A 131 15.00 -19.03 -7.42
C CYS A 131 14.73 -18.10 -6.24
N SER A 132 13.47 -17.67 -6.09
CA SER A 132 13.07 -16.84 -4.95
C SER A 132 12.54 -17.69 -3.80
N LYS A 133 12.96 -17.38 -2.57
CA LYS A 133 12.42 -18.01 -1.36
C LYS A 133 10.93 -17.69 -1.20
N LEU A 134 10.16 -18.66 -0.71
CA LEU A 134 8.76 -18.44 -0.34
C LEU A 134 8.67 -17.31 0.68
N LYS A 135 7.80 -16.35 0.42
CA LYS A 135 7.50 -15.26 1.34
C LYS A 135 6.39 -15.70 2.28
N LEU A 136 6.65 -15.60 3.58
CA LEU A 136 5.77 -16.08 4.64
C LEU A 136 5.35 -14.90 5.54
N CYS A 137 4.15 -14.99 6.11
CA CYS A 137 3.69 -14.06 7.14
C CYS A 137 4.64 -14.10 8.36
N PRO A 138 5.11 -12.95 8.87
CA PRO A 138 5.94 -12.87 10.07
C PRO A 138 5.35 -13.57 11.29
N ASP A 139 4.04 -13.41 11.52
CA ASP A 139 3.37 -13.89 12.74
C ASP A 139 3.05 -15.39 12.68
N CYS A 140 2.44 -15.88 11.59
CA CYS A 140 1.97 -17.27 11.51
C CYS A 140 2.71 -18.16 10.51
N ARG A 141 3.68 -17.61 9.77
CA ARG A 141 4.44 -18.30 8.71
C ARG A 141 3.59 -18.87 7.56
N ALA A 142 2.31 -18.51 7.46
CA ALA A 142 1.50 -18.85 6.30
C ALA A 142 2.07 -18.19 5.02
N PRO A 143 2.01 -18.86 3.85
CA PRO A 143 2.43 -18.24 2.60
C PRO A 143 1.65 -16.95 2.31
N VAL A 144 2.38 -15.89 1.96
CA VAL A 144 1.77 -14.62 1.58
C VAL A 144 0.87 -14.81 0.35
N SER A 145 -0.38 -14.37 0.48
CA SER A 145 -1.44 -14.52 -0.52
C SER A 145 -2.53 -13.47 -0.28
N GLY A 146 -3.47 -13.33 -1.22
CA GLY A 146 -4.60 -12.41 -1.10
C GLY A 146 -4.25 -10.93 -1.27
N VAL A 147 -3.06 -10.62 -1.81
CA VAL A 147 -2.60 -9.24 -2.03
C VAL A 147 -2.01 -9.11 -3.43
N SER A 148 -2.62 -8.27 -4.25
CA SER A 148 -2.28 -8.10 -5.67
C SER A 148 -0.93 -7.44 -5.87
N ARG A 149 -0.59 -6.44 -5.04
CA ARG A 149 0.70 -5.73 -5.02
C ARG A 149 1.90 -6.66 -5.01
N TYR A 150 1.80 -7.78 -4.29
CA TYR A 150 2.91 -8.73 -4.11
C TYR A 150 2.79 -9.99 -4.98
N ASN A 151 1.83 -10.05 -5.91
CA ASN A 151 1.66 -11.20 -6.79
C ASN A 151 2.92 -11.52 -7.59
N ARG A 152 3.65 -10.50 -8.09
CA ARG A 152 4.89 -10.72 -8.85
C ARG A 152 5.96 -11.40 -7.99
N VAL A 153 6.19 -10.88 -6.78
CA VAL A 153 7.15 -11.42 -5.81
C VAL A 153 6.77 -12.85 -5.40
N THR A 154 5.51 -13.06 -5.02
CA THR A 154 5.04 -14.35 -4.50
C THR A 154 4.91 -15.41 -5.59
N ASN A 155 4.53 -15.06 -6.81
CA ASN A 155 4.46 -16.00 -7.93
C ASN A 155 5.84 -16.43 -8.40
N LYS A 156 6.85 -15.53 -8.38
CA LYS A 156 8.25 -15.89 -8.62
C LYS A 156 8.71 -16.97 -7.64
N ALA A 157 8.37 -16.84 -6.36
CA ALA A 157 8.72 -17.84 -5.34
C ALA A 157 7.95 -19.17 -5.46
N LYS A 158 6.76 -19.17 -6.07
CA LYS A 158 5.93 -20.37 -6.27
C LYS A 158 6.33 -21.19 -7.50
N ALA A 159 7.16 -20.68 -8.40
CA ALA A 159 7.71 -21.41 -9.55
C ALA A 159 8.73 -22.48 -9.10
N ARG A 160 8.26 -23.50 -8.37
CA ARG A 160 9.08 -24.48 -7.63
C ARG A 160 9.69 -25.59 -8.50
N ARG A 161 9.45 -25.64 -9.81
CA ARG A 161 9.86 -26.79 -10.63
C ARG A 161 11.37 -26.85 -10.91
N TRP A 162 12.08 -25.73 -10.77
CA TRP A 162 13.52 -25.62 -11.06
C TRP A 162 14.42 -25.42 -9.83
N CYS A 163 13.83 -25.07 -8.68
CA CYS A 163 14.57 -24.52 -7.52
C CYS A 163 14.86 -25.51 -6.38
N ARG A 164 14.60 -26.81 -6.56
CA ARG A 164 14.81 -27.83 -5.51
C ARG A 164 16.16 -28.56 -5.62
N SER A 165 17.04 -28.14 -6.53
CA SER A 165 18.25 -28.89 -6.90
C SER A 165 19.57 -28.27 -6.43
N PHE A 166 19.55 -27.28 -5.54
CA PHE A 166 20.76 -26.75 -4.88
C PHE A 166 20.50 -26.47 -3.40
#